data_AF-A0A1R2C051-F1
#
_entry.id   AF-A0A1R2C051-F1
#
_cell.length_a   1.000
_cell.length_b   1.000
_cell.length_c   1.000
_cell.angle_alpha   90.00
_cell.angle_beta   90.00
_cell.angle_gamma   90.00
#
_symmetry.space_group_name_H-M   'P 1'
#
loop_
_entity.id
_entity.type
_entity.pdbx_description
1 polymer ?
#
loop_
_entity_poly.entity_id
_entity_poly.type
_entity_poly.pdbx_seq_one_letter_code
_entity_poly.pdbx_strand_id
1 'polypeptide(L)'
;MNCCKELSKIYKMYPLLFQEELVSPLKVHWCWLIMTTRCFGGGLPYACLIPVADFINHSNGPTLYFYGSESDLVPDSIDLCEEDTDDNLIDESDCIHLSYRKLQKINFASYENTEDIKTKGQILHEEGKTLDYSEAEARKEKEREKDTDETSEELDSRSFKIRLSRNEKYEKGSQITISYGKYSNRMLMTNYGFAIPRNKFNYCRIKFPLNSLLMPIQLEKLTSMYDVPMCVAFKFKSTYINLKFLQILRSILWDCSNDIRSFFNPCCLELEEKVLCMAIEKLNEQMLEFETSLEEDLVMLEKPRSHRHYFAVLGN
;
A
#
# COMPACT_ATOMS: atom_id res chain seq x y z
N MET A 1 15.56 17.85 -6.34
CA MET A 1 15.91 18.16 -7.74
C MET A 1 17.39 17.88 -8.05
N ASN A 2 17.98 16.80 -7.53
CA ASN A 2 19.36 16.38 -7.82
C ASN A 2 19.53 15.78 -9.23
N CYS A 3 18.43 15.31 -9.84
CA CYS A 3 18.42 14.73 -11.19
C CYS A 3 19.00 15.68 -12.25
N CYS A 4 18.83 17.00 -12.09
CA CYS A 4 19.39 17.98 -13.01
C CYS A 4 20.93 18.00 -13.01
N LYS A 5 21.61 17.65 -11.91
CA LYS A 5 23.08 17.68 -11.86
C LYS A 5 23.70 16.54 -12.65
N GLU A 6 23.21 15.31 -12.47
CA GLU A 6 23.71 14.15 -13.20
C GLU A 6 23.35 14.22 -14.69
N LEU A 7 22.12 14.61 -15.03
CA LEU A 7 21.74 14.84 -16.43
C LEU A 7 22.61 15.92 -17.09
N SER A 8 22.90 17.01 -16.38
CA SER A 8 23.80 18.05 -16.90
C SER A 8 25.22 17.53 -17.17
N LYS A 9 25.73 16.57 -16.38
CA LYS A 9 27.03 15.93 -16.65
C LYS A 9 26.96 15.09 -17.93
N ILE A 10 25.90 14.30 -18.09
CA ILE A 10 25.68 13.48 -19.29
C ILE A 10 25.62 14.37 -20.53
N TYR A 11 24.88 15.48 -20.51
CA TYR A 11 24.79 16.38 -21.65
C TYR A 11 26.14 16.97 -22.05
N LYS A 12 26.97 17.34 -21.08
CA LYS A 12 28.34 17.80 -21.33
C LYS A 12 29.25 16.72 -21.90
N MET A 13 29.03 15.45 -21.54
CA MET A 13 29.80 14.32 -22.06
C MET A 13 29.41 13.94 -23.49
N TYR A 14 28.16 14.18 -23.90
CA TYR A 14 27.64 13.77 -25.21
C TYR A 14 26.95 14.92 -25.98
N PRO A 15 27.65 16.02 -26.27
CA PRO A 15 27.05 17.21 -26.88
C PRO A 15 26.54 17.00 -28.32
N LEU A 16 27.02 15.96 -29.01
CA LEU A 16 26.53 15.60 -30.35
C LEU A 16 25.17 14.89 -30.31
N LEU A 17 24.82 14.26 -29.19
CA LEU A 17 23.57 13.53 -29.01
C LEU A 17 22.49 14.39 -28.34
N PHE A 18 22.90 15.32 -27.47
CA PHE A 18 22.00 16.17 -26.69
C PHE A 18 22.28 17.64 -26.96
N GLN A 19 21.50 18.25 -27.86
CA GLN A 19 21.51 19.70 -28.04
C GLN A 19 20.87 20.38 -26.82
N GLU A 20 21.51 21.41 -26.29
CA GLU A 20 21.08 22.08 -25.04
C GLU A 20 19.64 22.61 -25.13
N GLU A 21 19.21 23.04 -26.32
CA GLU A 21 17.86 23.52 -26.59
C GLU A 21 16.79 22.42 -26.48
N LEU A 22 17.15 21.16 -26.74
CA LEU A 22 16.23 20.02 -26.70
C LEU A 22 16.03 19.48 -25.29
N VAL A 23 16.96 19.75 -24.37
CA VAL A 23 17.01 19.09 -23.06
C VAL A 23 17.01 20.05 -21.87
N SER A 24 16.14 21.07 -21.96
CA SER A 24 15.91 21.96 -20.82
C SER A 24 15.27 21.21 -19.65
N PRO A 25 15.55 21.61 -18.39
CA PRO A 25 14.92 20.99 -17.22
C PRO A 25 13.39 20.98 -17.29
N LEU A 26 12.79 22.01 -17.89
CA LEU A 26 11.35 22.10 -18.10
C LEU A 26 10.84 21.04 -19.09
N LYS A 27 11.54 20.81 -20.21
CA LYS A 27 11.19 19.77 -21.18
C LYS A 27 11.32 18.38 -20.59
N VAL A 28 12.42 18.12 -19.86
CA VAL A 28 12.63 16.83 -19.17
C VAL A 28 11.53 16.59 -18.15
N HIS A 29 11.21 17.59 -17.33
CA HIS A 29 10.13 17.48 -16.36
C HIS A 29 8.77 17.25 -17.04
N TRP A 30 8.49 17.94 -18.14
CA TRP A 30 7.27 17.75 -18.91
C TRP A 30 7.17 16.33 -19.50
N CYS A 31 8.23 15.83 -20.13
CA CYS A 31 8.27 14.46 -20.63
C CYS A 31 8.06 13.44 -19.50
N TRP A 32 8.70 13.66 -18.35
CA TRP A 32 8.50 12.82 -17.17
C TRP A 32 7.03 12.81 -16.73
N LEU A 33 6.39 13.97 -16.63
CA LEU A 33 4.96 14.06 -16.29
C LEU A 33 4.09 13.30 -17.29
N ILE A 34 4.36 13.40 -18.60
CA ILE A 34 3.60 12.62 -19.60
C ILE A 34 3.77 11.12 -19.34
N MET A 35 5.02 10.67 -19.17
CA MET A 35 5.32 9.26 -18.96
C MET A 35 4.67 8.73 -17.66
N THR A 36 4.74 9.46 -16.55
CA THR A 36 4.14 8.99 -15.29
C THR A 36 2.62 9.04 -15.29
N THR A 37 2.01 10.01 -15.99
CA THR A 37 0.56 10.20 -15.95
C THR A 37 -0.21 9.46 -17.05
N ARG A 38 0.43 9.08 -18.15
CA ARG A 38 -0.26 8.56 -19.37
C ARG A 38 0.31 7.26 -19.94
N CYS A 39 1.40 6.72 -19.39
CA CYS A 39 1.97 5.47 -19.87
C CYS A 39 1.12 4.27 -19.45
N PHE A 40 0.93 3.33 -20.37
CA PHE A 40 0.36 2.01 -20.13
C PHE A 40 1.47 0.97 -20.09
N GLY A 41 1.29 -0.07 -19.27
CA GLY A 41 2.28 -1.13 -19.05
C GLY A 41 3.16 -0.87 -17.82
N GLY A 42 3.49 -1.94 -17.08
CA GLY A 42 4.22 -1.85 -15.80
C GLY A 42 5.74 -1.68 -15.94
N GLY A 43 6.30 -1.94 -17.11
CA GLY A 43 7.75 -1.89 -17.32
C GLY A 43 8.15 -2.02 -18.79
N LEU A 44 9.43 -1.79 -19.08
CA LEU A 44 9.99 -2.00 -20.42
C LEU A 44 10.05 -3.51 -20.73
N PRO A 45 9.83 -3.93 -21.99
CA PRO A 45 9.60 -3.10 -23.19
C PRO A 45 8.14 -2.66 -23.40
N TYR A 46 7.22 -2.99 -22.50
CA TYR A 46 5.77 -2.85 -22.70
C TYR A 46 5.22 -1.46 -22.31
N ALA A 47 6.01 -0.65 -21.60
CA ALA A 47 5.68 0.73 -21.26
C ALA A 47 5.53 1.59 -22.54
N CYS A 48 4.31 2.00 -22.86
CA CYS A 48 4.03 2.81 -24.05
C CYS A 48 2.96 3.89 -23.82
N LEU A 49 2.94 4.89 -24.70
CA LEU A 49 1.83 5.84 -24.82
C LEU A 49 0.87 5.31 -25.87
N ILE A 50 -0.41 5.22 -25.51
CA ILE A 50 -1.44 4.67 -26.39
C ILE A 50 -2.39 5.81 -26.77
N PRO A 51 -2.28 6.35 -28.00
CA PRO A 51 -3.13 7.44 -28.44
C PRO A 51 -4.61 7.09 -28.29
N VAL A 52 -5.44 8.09 -27.97
CA VAL A 52 -6.89 7.96 -27.73
C VAL A 52 -7.21 7.33 -26.37
N ALA A 53 -6.56 6.23 -26.02
CA ALA A 53 -6.74 5.58 -24.71
C ALA A 53 -6.27 6.48 -23.57
N ASP A 54 -5.19 7.23 -23.79
CA ASP A 54 -4.61 8.16 -22.82
C ASP A 54 -5.52 9.36 -22.47
N PHE A 55 -6.56 9.66 -23.25
CA PHE A 55 -7.53 10.72 -22.95
C PHE A 55 -8.65 10.27 -22.00
N ILE A 56 -8.78 8.97 -21.74
CA ILE A 56 -9.84 8.45 -20.87
C ILE A 56 -9.47 8.71 -19.41
N ASN A 57 -10.37 9.31 -18.64
CA ASN A 57 -10.11 9.68 -17.25
C ASN A 57 -10.34 8.52 -16.27
N HIS A 58 -9.81 8.69 -15.06
CA HIS A 58 -9.88 7.68 -14.00
C HIS A 58 -11.27 7.58 -13.32
N SER A 59 -11.67 6.37 -12.94
CA SER A 59 -12.74 6.11 -11.97
C SER A 59 -12.47 4.83 -11.15
N ASN A 60 -13.29 4.60 -10.12
CA ASN A 60 -13.28 3.37 -9.31
C ASN A 60 -13.80 2.12 -10.06
N GLY A 61 -14.16 2.26 -11.33
CA GLY A 61 -14.77 1.23 -12.17
C GLY A 61 -13.81 0.09 -12.51
N PRO A 62 -14.22 -1.20 -12.47
CA PRO A 62 -13.33 -2.28 -12.88
C PRO A 62 -13.03 -2.17 -14.38
N THR A 63 -11.77 -2.01 -14.73
CA THR A 63 -11.28 -1.99 -16.11
C THR A 63 -10.20 -3.04 -16.28
N LEU A 64 -10.25 -3.74 -17.41
CA LEU A 64 -9.19 -4.62 -17.88
C LEU A 64 -8.65 -4.05 -19.19
N TYR A 65 -7.33 -3.91 -19.31
CA TYR A 65 -6.70 -3.68 -20.59
C TYR A 65 -5.70 -4.80 -20.88
N PHE A 66 -5.58 -5.18 -22.15
CA PHE A 66 -4.69 -6.25 -22.59
C PHE A 66 -4.33 -6.06 -24.07
N TYR A 67 -3.25 -6.72 -24.49
CA TYR A 67 -2.88 -6.82 -25.90
C TYR A 67 -3.41 -8.13 -26.45
N GLY A 68 -4.30 -8.07 -27.45
CA GLY A 68 -4.88 -9.27 -28.03
C GLY A 68 -5.23 -9.14 -29.51
N SER A 69 -5.28 -10.28 -30.19
CA SER A 69 -5.79 -10.42 -31.56
C SER A 69 -7.29 -10.14 -31.60
N GLU A 70 -7.86 -9.86 -32.77
CA GLU A 70 -9.32 -9.67 -32.91
C GLU A 70 -10.13 -10.87 -32.44
N SER A 71 -9.60 -12.09 -32.63
CA SER A 71 -10.23 -13.35 -32.24
C SER A 71 -10.10 -13.72 -30.76
N ASP A 72 -9.23 -13.04 -30.00
CA ASP A 72 -9.01 -13.39 -28.60
C ASP A 72 -10.30 -13.24 -27.79
N LEU A 73 -10.70 -14.35 -27.17
CA LEU A 73 -11.78 -14.34 -26.20
C LEU A 73 -11.37 -13.46 -25.03
N VAL A 74 -12.23 -12.51 -24.70
CA VAL A 74 -11.90 -11.55 -23.66
C VAL A 74 -11.95 -12.27 -22.30
N PRO A 75 -10.93 -12.12 -21.43
CA PRO A 75 -10.92 -12.78 -20.14
C PRO A 75 -12.23 -12.51 -19.38
N ASP A 76 -12.82 -13.59 -18.86
CA ASP A 76 -14.11 -13.52 -18.19
C ASP A 76 -14.01 -12.99 -16.76
N SER A 77 -12.83 -13.07 -16.14
CA SER A 77 -12.56 -12.57 -14.81
C SER A 77 -11.92 -11.19 -14.87
N ILE A 78 -12.67 -10.17 -14.48
CA ILE A 78 -12.05 -8.93 -14.00
C ILE A 78 -11.70 -9.17 -12.54
N ASP A 79 -10.45 -8.95 -12.18
CA ASP A 79 -9.98 -9.09 -10.81
C ASP A 79 -10.74 -8.14 -9.87
N LEU A 80 -11.68 -8.71 -9.11
CA LEU A 80 -12.47 -8.01 -8.10
C LEU A 80 -11.72 -7.83 -6.77
N CYS A 81 -10.46 -8.25 -6.67
CA CYS A 81 -9.67 -8.05 -5.47
C CYS A 81 -9.64 -6.56 -5.08
N GLU A 82 -9.89 -6.26 -3.81
CA GLU A 82 -9.91 -4.88 -3.31
C GLU A 82 -8.55 -4.43 -2.76
N GLU A 83 -7.50 -5.24 -2.93
CA GLU A 83 -6.14 -4.86 -2.55
C GLU A 83 -5.63 -3.73 -3.45
N ASP A 84 -4.98 -2.75 -2.83
CA ASP A 84 -4.39 -1.64 -3.57
C ASP A 84 -3.12 -2.08 -4.32
N THR A 85 -2.83 -1.42 -5.43
CA THR A 85 -1.63 -1.62 -6.24
C THR A 85 -0.62 -0.50 -6.06
N ASP A 86 -0.65 0.20 -4.93
CA ASP A 86 0.34 1.25 -4.66
C ASP A 86 1.74 0.66 -4.51
N ASP A 87 2.71 1.32 -5.11
CA ASP A 87 4.12 1.13 -4.81
C ASP A 87 4.42 1.43 -3.34
N ASN A 88 5.45 0.75 -2.83
CA ASN A 88 6.00 1.09 -1.53
C ASN A 88 6.54 2.51 -1.57
N LEU A 89 6.15 3.30 -0.57
CA LEU A 89 6.75 4.62 -0.37
C LEU A 89 8.26 4.45 -0.16
N ILE A 90 9.05 5.29 -0.82
CA ILE A 90 10.47 5.46 -0.49
C ILE A 90 10.49 6.02 0.91
N ASP A 91 10.80 5.16 1.86
CA ASP A 91 10.71 5.45 3.29
C ASP A 91 12.08 5.22 3.90
N GLU A 92 12.62 6.25 4.54
CA GLU A 92 13.91 6.18 5.23
C GLU A 92 13.82 5.40 6.55
N SER A 93 12.61 5.17 7.08
CA SER A 93 12.41 4.46 8.34
C SER A 93 12.37 2.95 8.12
N ASP A 94 13.24 2.22 8.84
CA ASP A 94 13.22 0.76 8.88
C ASP A 94 11.92 0.25 9.50
N CYS A 95 11.01 -0.23 8.65
CA CYS A 95 9.78 -0.89 9.07
C CYS A 95 10.03 -2.38 9.30
N ILE A 96 9.83 -2.85 10.52
CA ILE A 96 9.95 -4.27 10.83
C ILE A 96 8.64 -5.01 10.54
N HIS A 97 8.75 -6.13 9.83
CA HIS A 97 7.67 -7.11 9.76
C HIS A 97 7.66 -7.98 11.04
N LEU A 98 6.58 -7.87 11.82
CA LEU A 98 6.35 -8.65 13.04
C LEU A 98 5.62 -9.97 12.71
N SER A 99 6.42 -11.02 12.51
CA SER A 99 5.93 -12.38 12.37
C SER A 99 5.46 -12.95 13.72
N TYR A 100 4.66 -14.01 13.73
CA TYR A 100 4.21 -14.65 14.98
C TYR A 100 5.39 -15.10 15.84
N ARG A 101 6.47 -15.62 15.24
CA ARG A 101 7.68 -16.00 15.99
C ARG A 101 8.37 -14.81 16.64
N LYS A 102 8.38 -13.63 15.99
CA LYS A 102 8.93 -12.40 16.60
C LYS A 102 8.05 -11.92 17.74
N LEU A 103 6.73 -11.91 17.54
CA LEU A 103 5.76 -11.55 18.58
C LEU A 103 5.85 -12.47 19.79
N GLN A 104 5.97 -13.77 19.58
CA GLN A 104 6.18 -14.75 20.65
C GLN A 104 7.44 -14.45 21.44
N LYS A 105 8.58 -14.17 20.78
CA LYS A 105 9.83 -13.79 21.46
C LYS A 105 9.69 -12.51 22.28
N ILE A 106 9.06 -11.48 21.70
CA ILE A 106 8.83 -10.19 22.36
C ILE A 106 7.95 -10.38 23.60
N ASN A 107 6.83 -11.09 23.46
CA ASN A 107 5.90 -11.33 24.56
C ASN A 107 6.57 -12.15 25.67
N PHE A 108 7.24 -13.26 25.30
CA PHE A 108 7.87 -14.17 26.25
C PHE A 108 9.12 -13.63 26.92
N ALA A 109 9.74 -12.59 26.37
CA ALA A 109 10.81 -11.89 27.06
C ALA A 109 10.35 -11.48 28.47
N SER A 110 9.08 -11.10 28.64
CA SER A 110 8.54 -10.57 29.90
C SER A 110 8.48 -11.57 31.05
N TYR A 111 8.42 -12.87 30.78
CA TYR A 111 8.11 -13.87 31.80
C TYR A 111 9.35 -14.46 32.47
N GLU A 112 9.16 -14.96 33.70
CA GLU A 112 10.14 -15.79 34.38
C GLU A 112 10.20 -17.19 33.74
N ASN A 113 11.37 -17.82 33.81
CA ASN A 113 11.64 -19.07 33.11
C ASN A 113 11.11 -20.30 33.89
N THR A 114 9.79 -20.42 34.02
CA THR A 114 9.14 -21.59 34.63
C THR A 114 8.87 -22.68 33.58
N GLU A 115 8.73 -23.94 34.01
CA GLU A 115 8.45 -25.06 33.08
C GLU A 115 7.10 -24.93 32.35
N ASP A 116 6.07 -24.40 33.01
CA ASP A 116 4.77 -24.13 32.37
C ASP A 116 4.92 -23.10 31.23
N ILE A 117 5.67 -22.03 31.51
CA ILE A 117 5.92 -20.96 30.55
C ILE A 117 6.77 -21.47 29.39
N LYS A 118 7.78 -22.30 29.64
CA LYS A 118 8.54 -22.97 28.56
C LYS A 118 7.62 -23.82 27.68
N THR A 119 6.74 -24.60 28.29
CA THR A 119 5.81 -25.48 27.57
C THR A 119 4.86 -24.67 26.68
N LYS A 120 4.20 -23.65 27.23
CA LYS A 120 3.32 -22.76 26.46
C LYS A 120 4.08 -22.01 25.37
N GLY A 121 5.28 -21.54 25.68
CA GLY A 121 6.16 -20.86 24.73
C GLY A 121 6.56 -21.74 23.55
N GLN A 122 6.82 -23.03 23.76
CA GLN A 122 7.10 -24.00 22.70
C GLN A 122 5.88 -24.25 21.81
N ILE A 123 4.69 -24.41 22.39
CA ILE A 123 3.46 -24.60 21.62
C ILE A 123 3.21 -23.37 20.72
N LEU A 124 3.29 -22.16 21.29
CA LEU A 124 3.15 -20.91 20.54
C LEU A 124 4.22 -20.77 19.46
N HIS A 125 5.45 -21.23 19.71
CA HIS A 125 6.52 -21.17 18.73
C HIS A 125 6.23 -22.02 17.48
N GLU A 126 5.78 -23.27 17.67
CA GLU A 126 5.49 -24.18 16.56
C GLU A 126 4.22 -23.77 15.79
N GLU A 127 3.18 -23.33 16.50
CA GLU A 127 1.96 -22.82 15.85
C GLU A 127 2.25 -21.52 15.09
N GLY A 128 2.97 -20.57 15.70
CA GLY A 128 3.39 -19.34 15.05
C GLY A 128 4.29 -19.57 13.84
N LYS A 129 5.18 -20.56 13.89
CA LYS A 129 6.01 -20.96 12.73
C LYS A 129 5.17 -21.50 11.58
N THR A 130 4.13 -22.27 11.88
CA THR A 130 3.21 -22.82 10.86
C THR A 130 2.41 -21.70 10.19
N LEU A 131 1.91 -20.75 10.98
CA LEU A 131 1.19 -19.59 10.45
C LEU A 131 2.10 -18.66 9.64
N ASP A 132 3.32 -18.38 10.12
CA ASP A 132 4.32 -17.59 9.39
C ASP A 132 4.65 -18.24 8.02
N TYR A 133 4.77 -19.56 7.97
CA TYR A 133 4.99 -20.29 6.72
C TYR A 133 3.78 -20.18 5.76
N SER A 134 2.57 -20.34 6.29
CA SER A 134 1.35 -20.21 5.49
C SER A 134 1.17 -18.79 4.93
N GLU A 135 1.45 -17.74 5.72
CA GLU A 135 1.42 -16.35 5.25
C GLU A 135 2.47 -16.11 4.14
N ALA A 136 3.67 -16.68 4.29
CA ALA A 136 4.73 -16.55 3.30
C ALA A 136 4.41 -17.26 1.98
N GLU A 137 3.85 -18.47 2.02
CA GLU A 137 3.44 -19.20 0.81
C GLU A 137 2.28 -18.50 0.10
N ALA A 138 1.27 -18.00 0.84
CA ALA A 138 0.18 -17.22 0.26
C ALA A 138 0.69 -15.95 -0.45
N ARG A 139 1.72 -15.29 0.12
CA ARG A 139 2.36 -14.15 -0.51
C ARG A 139 3.11 -14.53 -1.80
N LYS A 140 3.89 -15.62 -1.78
CA LYS A 140 4.60 -16.10 -2.98
C LYS A 140 3.63 -16.47 -4.10
N GLU A 141 2.50 -17.09 -3.75
CA GLU A 141 1.50 -17.46 -4.75
C GLU A 141 0.91 -16.22 -5.43
N LYS A 142 0.57 -15.18 -4.65
CA LYS A 142 0.15 -13.87 -5.19
C LYS A 142 1.23 -13.20 -6.06
N GLU A 143 2.50 -13.37 -5.72
CA GLU A 143 3.61 -12.85 -6.53
C GLU A 143 3.71 -13.61 -7.87
N ARG A 144 3.53 -14.94 -7.88
CA ARG A 144 3.51 -15.76 -9.11
C ARG A 144 2.34 -15.42 -10.03
N GLU A 145 1.16 -15.18 -9.48
CA GLU A 145 -0.02 -14.77 -10.26
C GLU A 145 0.22 -13.46 -11.03
N LYS A 146 1.04 -12.55 -10.49
CA LYS A 146 1.41 -11.31 -11.19
C LYS A 146 2.37 -11.53 -12.34
N ASP A 147 3.31 -12.46 -12.19
CA ASP A 147 4.34 -12.74 -13.21
C ASP A 147 3.76 -13.52 -14.41
N THR A 148 2.65 -14.25 -14.23
CA THR A 148 2.05 -15.05 -15.31
C THR A 148 1.34 -14.26 -16.42
N ASP A 149 1.17 -12.93 -16.25
CA ASP A 149 0.55 -12.06 -17.28
C ASP A 149 1.56 -11.53 -18.32
N GLU A 150 2.85 -11.87 -18.20
CA GLU A 150 3.89 -11.53 -19.19
C GLU A 150 3.88 -12.54 -20.34
N THR A 151 3.03 -12.26 -21.34
CA THR A 151 2.79 -13.15 -22.48
C THR A 151 4.02 -13.42 -23.34
N SER A 152 4.09 -14.70 -23.75
CA SER A 152 4.90 -15.24 -24.83
C SER A 152 4.74 -14.50 -26.17
N GLU A 153 5.87 -14.48 -26.87
CA GLU A 153 6.21 -13.98 -28.21
C GLU A 153 5.09 -14.06 -29.27
N GLU A 154 4.64 -12.87 -29.72
CA GLU A 154 4.34 -12.44 -31.10
C GLU A 154 3.45 -11.17 -31.03
N LEU A 155 4.07 -9.99 -31.02
CA LEU A 155 3.42 -8.69 -30.85
C LEU A 155 2.78 -8.14 -32.13
N ASP A 156 3.22 -8.59 -33.31
CA ASP A 156 2.94 -7.92 -34.60
C ASP A 156 1.47 -7.99 -35.07
N SER A 157 0.62 -8.80 -34.44
CA SER A 157 -0.82 -8.91 -34.78
C SER A 157 -1.77 -8.47 -33.66
N ARG A 158 -1.25 -7.98 -32.53
CA ARG A 158 -2.07 -7.64 -31.36
C ARG A 158 -2.47 -6.17 -31.34
N SER A 159 -3.70 -5.92 -30.91
CA SER A 159 -4.24 -4.58 -30.68
C SER A 159 -4.39 -4.33 -29.19
N PHE A 160 -4.21 -3.08 -28.75
CA PHE A 160 -4.52 -2.68 -27.38
C PHE A 160 -6.04 -2.62 -27.21
N LYS A 161 -6.56 -3.36 -26.23
CA LYS A 161 -7.99 -3.46 -25.95
C LYS A 161 -8.27 -3.00 -24.53
N ILE A 162 -9.30 -2.17 -24.36
CA ILE A 162 -9.87 -1.81 -23.06
C ILE A 162 -11.25 -2.45 -22.95
N ARG A 163 -11.49 -3.19 -21.88
CA ARG A 163 -12.80 -3.71 -21.50
C ARG A 163 -13.22 -3.15 -20.15
N LEU A 164 -14.43 -2.63 -20.13
CA LEU A 164 -15.14 -2.23 -18.94
C LEU A 164 -15.91 -3.43 -18.37
N SER A 165 -16.18 -3.40 -17.07
CA SER A 165 -16.99 -4.44 -16.42
C SER A 165 -18.36 -4.60 -17.08
N ARG A 166 -18.88 -5.85 -17.09
CA ARG A 166 -20.24 -6.16 -17.60
C ARG A 166 -21.33 -5.35 -16.88
N ASN A 167 -21.03 -4.85 -15.68
CA ASN A 167 -21.95 -4.05 -14.88
C ASN A 167 -21.84 -2.55 -15.14
N GLU A 168 -20.82 -2.08 -15.88
CA GLU A 168 -20.72 -0.68 -16.27
C GLU A 168 -21.60 -0.40 -17.49
N LYS A 169 -22.40 0.66 -17.38
CA LYS A 169 -23.26 1.15 -18.45
C LYS A 169 -23.03 2.65 -18.61
N TYR A 170 -22.85 3.09 -19.85
CA TYR A 170 -22.66 4.49 -20.19
C TYR A 170 -23.87 4.97 -21.00
N GLU A 171 -24.47 6.05 -20.55
CA GLU A 171 -25.53 6.71 -21.31
C GLU A 171 -24.93 7.51 -22.47
N LYS A 172 -25.69 7.67 -23.55
CA LYS A 172 -25.24 8.48 -24.69
C LYS A 172 -24.96 9.92 -24.23
N GLY A 173 -23.73 10.39 -24.47
CA GLY A 173 -23.29 11.72 -24.05
C GLY A 173 -22.63 11.77 -22.67
N SER A 174 -22.63 10.66 -21.92
CA SER A 174 -21.85 10.55 -20.68
C SER A 174 -20.36 10.39 -20.97
N GLN A 175 -19.54 10.81 -20.02
CA GLN A 175 -18.10 10.64 -20.08
C GLN A 175 -17.72 9.17 -19.84
N ILE A 176 -16.86 8.62 -20.70
CA ILE A 176 -16.26 7.30 -20.50
C ILE A 176 -15.09 7.44 -19.52
N THR A 177 -15.00 6.51 -18.57
CA THR A 177 -13.91 6.45 -17.59
C THR A 177 -13.33 5.04 -17.52
N ILE A 178 -12.09 4.92 -17.06
CA ILE A 178 -11.41 3.64 -16.81
C ILE A 178 -10.77 3.66 -15.43
N SER A 179 -10.49 2.51 -14.83
CA SER A 179 -9.53 2.46 -13.72
C SER A 179 -8.11 2.48 -14.25
N TYR A 180 -7.28 3.35 -13.69
CA TYR A 180 -5.84 3.42 -13.96
C TYR A 180 -5.08 2.36 -13.17
N GLY A 181 -5.72 1.75 -12.18
CA GLY A 181 -5.14 0.88 -11.18
C GLY A 181 -5.88 1.02 -9.86
N LYS A 182 -5.57 0.13 -8.91
CA LYS A 182 -6.19 0.11 -7.57
C LYS A 182 -5.41 1.07 -6.66
N TYR A 183 -5.33 2.34 -7.05
CA TYR A 183 -4.44 3.31 -6.43
C TYR A 183 -5.11 4.13 -5.34
N SER A 184 -4.41 4.41 -4.25
CA SER A 184 -4.85 5.37 -3.24
C SER A 184 -4.81 6.81 -3.77
N ASN A 185 -5.47 7.74 -3.07
CA ASN A 185 -5.38 9.16 -3.45
C ASN A 185 -3.95 9.70 -3.32
N ARG A 186 -3.14 9.14 -2.41
CA ARG A 186 -1.71 9.49 -2.30
C ARG A 186 -0.98 9.14 -3.58
N MET A 187 -1.20 7.93 -4.12
CA MET A 187 -0.57 7.47 -5.35
C MET A 187 -1.10 8.25 -6.58
N LEU A 188 -2.41 8.44 -6.68
CA LEU A 188 -3.02 9.26 -7.73
C LEU A 188 -2.48 10.70 -7.72
N MET A 189 -2.31 11.30 -6.54
CA MET A 189 -1.80 12.66 -6.43
C MET A 189 -0.33 12.75 -6.80
N THR A 190 0.49 11.79 -6.36
CA THR A 190 1.95 11.79 -6.59
C THR A 190 2.30 11.49 -8.05
N ASN A 191 1.66 10.49 -8.64
CA ASN A 191 2.01 10.01 -9.98
C ASN A 191 1.13 10.59 -11.09
N TYR A 192 -0.15 10.86 -10.79
CA TYR A 192 -1.16 11.29 -11.76
C TYR A 192 -1.63 12.75 -11.59
N GLY A 193 -1.31 13.39 -10.47
CA GLY A 193 -1.60 14.81 -10.23
C GLY A 193 -3.06 15.12 -9.87
N PHE A 194 -3.84 14.13 -9.42
CA PHE A 194 -5.22 14.34 -8.95
C PHE A 194 -5.59 13.41 -7.79
N ALA A 195 -6.69 13.71 -7.11
CA ALA A 195 -7.33 12.83 -6.14
C ALA A 195 -8.83 12.76 -6.46
N ILE A 196 -9.49 11.64 -6.14
CA ILE A 196 -10.93 11.50 -6.34
C ILE A 196 -11.66 11.41 -5.00
N PRO A 197 -12.87 12.00 -4.89
CA PRO A 197 -13.69 11.81 -3.71
C PRO A 197 -14.12 10.34 -3.63
N ARG A 198 -14.20 9.80 -2.42
CA ARG A 198 -14.64 8.41 -2.16
C ARG A 198 -13.86 7.37 -2.98
N ASN A 199 -12.54 7.55 -3.09
CA ASN A 199 -11.65 6.53 -3.65
C ASN A 199 -11.72 5.27 -2.77
N LYS A 200 -12.24 4.15 -3.32
CA LYS A 200 -12.42 2.90 -2.56
C LYS A 200 -11.11 2.19 -2.24
N PHE A 201 -10.04 2.53 -2.95
CA PHE A 201 -8.70 2.02 -2.72
C PHE A 201 -7.88 2.91 -1.77
N ASN A 202 -8.47 3.99 -1.25
CA ASN A 202 -7.76 4.87 -0.34
C ASN A 202 -7.44 4.17 0.98
N TYR A 203 -6.29 4.50 1.55
CA TYR A 203 -5.87 4.05 2.86
C TYR A 203 -4.93 5.07 3.50
N CYS A 204 -4.95 5.13 4.82
CA CYS A 204 -3.94 5.82 5.61
C CYS A 204 -2.84 4.82 5.99
N ARG A 205 -1.57 5.18 5.75
CA ARG A 205 -0.43 4.38 6.21
C ARG A 205 0.08 4.99 7.51
N ILE A 206 -0.11 4.30 8.61
CA ILE A 206 0.31 4.75 9.94
C ILE A 206 1.52 3.92 10.37
N LYS A 207 2.55 4.59 10.90
CA LYS A 207 3.74 3.95 11.46
C LYS A 207 3.74 4.15 12.96
N PHE A 208 3.77 3.04 13.69
CA PHE A 208 3.94 3.08 15.13
C PHE A 208 5.40 2.75 15.46
N PRO A 209 6.09 3.60 16.23
CA PRO A 209 7.33 3.21 16.89
C PRO A 209 7.10 1.91 17.66
N LEU A 210 7.97 0.90 17.48
CA LEU A 210 7.74 -0.41 18.12
C LEU A 210 7.63 -0.27 19.63
N ASN A 211 8.45 0.60 20.25
CA ASN A 211 8.41 0.87 21.68
C ASN A 211 7.09 1.47 22.17
N SER A 212 6.33 2.18 21.34
CA SER A 212 5.03 2.73 21.74
C SER A 212 3.93 1.66 21.82
N LEU A 213 4.15 0.51 21.17
CA LEU A 213 3.23 -0.61 21.20
C LEU A 213 3.52 -1.59 22.33
N LEU A 214 4.69 -1.54 22.97
CA LEU A 214 5.11 -2.56 23.94
C LEU A 214 4.76 -2.20 25.37
N MET A 215 4.52 -3.22 26.18
CA MET A 215 4.42 -3.09 27.63
C MET A 215 5.80 -2.72 28.22
N PRO A 216 5.86 -2.00 29.37
CA PRO A 216 7.14 -1.58 29.95
C PRO A 216 8.16 -2.72 30.14
N ILE A 217 7.69 -3.86 30.64
CA ILE A 217 8.53 -5.05 30.86
C ILE A 217 9.05 -5.70 29.55
N GLN A 218 8.30 -5.56 28.46
CA GLN A 218 8.74 -6.01 27.12
C GLN A 218 9.82 -5.07 26.59
N LEU A 219 9.62 -3.76 26.76
CA LEU A 219 10.53 -2.72 26.29
C LEU A 219 11.92 -2.83 26.94
N GLU A 220 11.98 -3.03 28.26
CA GLU A 220 13.25 -3.20 29.01
C GLU A 220 14.13 -4.33 28.44
N LYS A 221 13.50 -5.37 27.92
CA LYS A 221 14.19 -6.54 27.37
C LYS A 221 14.46 -6.42 25.87
N LEU A 222 13.66 -5.62 25.16
CA LEU A 222 13.78 -5.37 23.72
C LEU A 222 15.08 -4.66 23.35
N THR A 223 15.56 -3.72 24.17
CA THR A 223 16.80 -2.95 23.93
C THR A 223 18.05 -3.82 23.78
N SER A 224 17.99 -5.09 24.19
CA SER A 224 19.07 -6.07 23.98
C SER A 224 18.99 -6.80 22.63
N MET A 225 17.83 -6.77 21.96
CA MET A 225 17.54 -7.58 20.78
C MET A 225 17.53 -6.79 19.47
N TYR A 226 17.32 -5.47 19.52
CA TYR A 226 17.03 -4.64 18.36
C TYR A 226 17.67 -3.24 18.51
N ASP A 227 18.35 -2.75 17.46
CA ASP A 227 18.79 -1.35 17.38
C ASP A 227 17.58 -0.44 17.13
N VAL A 228 17.49 0.64 17.91
CA VAL A 228 16.36 1.59 17.92
C VAL A 228 16.72 2.81 17.06
N PRO A 229 15.80 3.38 16.24
CA PRO A 229 14.34 3.18 16.26
C PRO A 229 13.78 2.31 15.12
N MET A 230 13.01 1.27 15.47
CA MET A 230 12.21 0.47 14.54
C MET A 230 10.73 0.88 14.58
N CYS A 231 10.07 0.84 13.43
CA CYS A 231 8.64 1.10 13.30
C CYS A 231 7.88 -0.10 12.75
N VAL A 232 6.58 -0.19 13.04
CA VAL A 232 5.65 -1.13 12.41
C VAL A 232 4.63 -0.33 11.63
N ALA A 233 4.48 -0.64 10.35
CA ALA A 233 3.59 0.10 9.45
C ALA A 233 2.30 -0.69 9.18
N PHE A 234 1.17 0.00 9.19
CA PHE A 234 -0.15 -0.55 8.89
C PHE A 234 -0.87 0.31 7.84
N LYS A 235 -1.68 -0.35 7.00
CA LYS A 235 -2.61 0.32 6.08
C LYS A 235 -4.02 0.28 6.66
N PHE A 236 -4.59 1.42 7.02
CA PHE A 236 -5.96 1.54 7.52
C PHE A 236 -6.88 2.01 6.41
N LYS A 237 -7.96 1.27 6.16
CA LYS A 237 -9.02 1.67 5.23
C LYS A 237 -10.23 2.14 6.03
N SER A 238 -11.03 3.02 5.43
CA SER A 238 -12.28 3.50 6.03
C SER A 238 -13.39 2.44 6.03
N THR A 239 -13.25 1.39 5.21
CA THR A 239 -14.27 0.37 4.99
C THR A 239 -14.11 -0.87 5.88
N TYR A 240 -12.93 -1.10 6.46
CA TYR A 240 -12.68 -2.27 7.30
C TYR A 240 -11.57 -2.04 8.33
N ILE A 241 -11.65 -2.80 9.42
CA ILE A 241 -10.67 -2.78 10.51
C ILE A 241 -9.40 -3.52 10.09
N ASN A 242 -8.23 -2.97 10.42
CA ASN A 242 -6.96 -3.64 10.16
C ASN A 242 -6.76 -4.80 11.15
N LEU A 243 -7.04 -6.03 10.72
CA LEU A 243 -6.94 -7.22 11.57
C LEU A 243 -5.50 -7.53 12.00
N LYS A 244 -4.49 -7.22 11.17
CA LYS A 244 -3.08 -7.45 11.50
C LYS A 244 -2.61 -6.53 12.64
N PHE A 245 -3.12 -5.29 12.68
CA PHE A 245 -2.89 -4.37 13.80
C PHE A 245 -3.45 -4.94 15.10
N LEU A 246 -4.73 -5.33 15.11
CA LEU A 246 -5.35 -5.94 16.29
C LEU A 246 -4.66 -7.24 16.72
N GLN A 247 -4.24 -8.07 15.76
CA GLN A 247 -3.47 -9.29 16.01
C GLN A 247 -2.14 -9.01 16.71
N ILE A 248 -1.40 -8.00 16.27
CA ILE A 248 -0.12 -7.62 16.90
C ILE A 248 -0.37 -7.14 18.34
N LEU A 249 -1.35 -6.27 18.55
CA LEU A 249 -1.72 -5.82 19.89
C LEU A 249 -2.17 -6.98 20.78
N ARG A 250 -2.93 -7.93 20.24
CA ARG A 250 -3.34 -9.15 20.95
C ARG A 250 -2.13 -9.96 21.41
N SER A 251 -1.19 -10.25 20.51
CA SER A 251 0.02 -10.98 20.85
C SER A 251 0.91 -10.24 21.86
N ILE A 252 0.90 -8.90 21.85
CA ILE A 252 1.61 -8.06 22.82
C ILE A 252 0.94 -8.12 24.19
N LEU A 253 -0.37 -7.97 24.25
CA LEU A 253 -1.17 -7.90 25.49
C LEU A 253 -1.50 -9.27 26.08
N TRP A 254 -1.28 -10.35 25.34
CA TRP A 254 -1.53 -11.71 25.80
C TRP A 254 -0.67 -12.05 27.01
N ASP A 255 -1.29 -12.68 28.01
CA ASP A 255 -0.61 -13.21 29.17
C ASP A 255 -0.83 -14.71 29.38
N CYS A 256 0.06 -15.34 30.17
CA CYS A 256 0.04 -16.78 30.41
C CYS A 256 -1.21 -17.30 31.13
N SER A 257 -2.09 -16.45 31.66
CA SER A 257 -3.39 -16.87 32.20
C SER A 257 -4.41 -17.16 31.08
N ASN A 258 -4.18 -16.62 29.88
CA ASN A 258 -5.06 -16.81 28.74
C ASN A 258 -4.81 -18.14 28.02
N ASP A 259 -5.82 -18.61 27.27
CA ASP A 259 -5.72 -19.75 26.37
C ASP A 259 -4.71 -19.47 25.26
N ILE A 260 -3.92 -20.46 24.87
CA ILE A 260 -2.90 -20.34 23.81
C ILE A 260 -3.52 -19.84 22.49
N ARG A 261 -4.73 -20.30 22.15
CA ARG A 261 -5.42 -19.89 20.91
C ARG A 261 -5.74 -18.40 20.91
N SER A 262 -5.90 -17.79 22.08
CA SER A 262 -6.16 -16.34 22.21
C SER A 262 -4.93 -15.49 21.89
N PHE A 263 -3.75 -16.08 21.74
CA PHE A 263 -2.59 -15.37 21.22
C PHE A 263 -2.75 -15.06 19.72
N PHE A 264 -3.38 -15.97 18.99
CA PHE A 264 -3.56 -15.92 17.53
C PHE A 264 -4.93 -15.38 17.12
N ASN A 265 -5.97 -15.72 17.87
CA ASN A 265 -7.38 -15.51 17.50
C ASN A 265 -8.15 -14.74 18.58
N PRO A 266 -9.20 -13.99 18.21
CA PRO A 266 -10.06 -13.27 19.16
C PRO A 266 -11.02 -14.24 19.88
N CYS A 267 -10.52 -15.03 20.83
CA CYS A 267 -11.33 -16.02 21.56
C CYS A 267 -11.43 -15.79 23.08
N CYS A 268 -10.89 -14.68 23.59
CA CYS A 268 -11.01 -14.26 24.99
C CYS A 268 -11.52 -12.82 25.05
N LEU A 269 -12.71 -12.60 25.61
CA LEU A 269 -13.39 -11.30 25.57
C LEU A 269 -12.62 -10.23 26.34
N GLU A 270 -12.07 -10.58 27.51
CA GLU A 270 -11.31 -9.69 28.38
C GLU A 270 -10.01 -9.23 27.71
N LEU A 271 -9.37 -10.10 26.93
CA LEU A 271 -8.19 -9.74 26.13
C LEU A 271 -8.58 -8.83 24.96
N GLU A 272 -9.66 -9.14 24.24
CA GLU A 272 -10.10 -8.32 23.10
C GLU A 272 -10.54 -6.92 23.52
N GLU A 273 -11.15 -6.76 24.70
CA GLU A 273 -11.45 -5.45 25.26
C GLU A 273 -10.18 -4.61 25.43
N LYS A 274 -9.13 -5.17 26.04
CA LYS A 274 -7.83 -4.49 26.19
C LYS A 274 -7.20 -4.15 24.84
N VAL A 275 -7.27 -5.07 23.88
CA VAL A 275 -6.76 -4.88 22.51
C VAL A 275 -7.45 -3.71 21.83
N LEU A 276 -8.79 -3.63 21.91
CA LEU A 276 -9.57 -2.56 21.31
C LEU A 276 -9.32 -1.22 22.01
N CYS A 277 -9.24 -1.20 23.34
CA CYS A 277 -8.90 0.00 24.09
C CYS A 277 -7.53 0.55 23.68
N MET A 278 -6.51 -0.31 23.62
CA MET A 278 -5.17 0.09 23.17
C MET A 278 -5.17 0.53 21.70
N ALA A 279 -5.92 -0.15 20.82
CA ALA A 279 -6.04 0.26 19.43
C ALA A 279 -6.64 1.66 19.28
N ILE A 280 -7.72 1.95 20.01
CA ILE A 280 -8.37 3.27 20.03
C ILE A 280 -7.42 4.34 20.56
N GLU A 281 -6.74 4.07 21.68
CA GLU A 281 -5.74 4.98 22.26
C GLU A 281 -4.66 5.32 21.24
N LYS A 282 -4.04 4.31 20.59
CA LYS A 282 -2.97 4.52 19.61
C LYS A 282 -3.43 5.21 18.34
N LEU A 283 -4.64 4.94 17.88
CA LEU A 283 -5.19 5.67 16.73
C LEU A 283 -5.50 7.12 17.08
N ASN A 284 -6.02 7.39 18.28
CA ASN A 284 -6.28 8.76 18.74
C ASN A 284 -4.98 9.55 18.94
N GLU A 285 -3.92 8.93 19.48
CA GLU A 285 -2.59 9.55 19.57
C GLU A 285 -2.10 10.03 18.18
N GLN A 286 -2.27 9.20 17.15
CA GLN A 286 -1.91 9.54 15.77
C GLN A 286 -2.79 10.65 15.17
N MET A 287 -4.08 10.67 15.51
CA MET A 287 -4.98 11.74 15.06
C MET A 287 -4.59 13.11 15.63
N LEU A 288 -4.00 13.15 16.83
CA LEU A 288 -3.54 14.40 17.45
C LEU A 288 -2.25 14.96 16.81
N GLU A 289 -1.57 14.20 15.95
CA GLU A 289 -0.39 14.68 15.22
C GLU A 289 -0.75 15.56 14.01
N PHE A 290 -2.02 15.57 13.59
CA PHE A 290 -2.48 16.42 12.48
C PHE A 290 -2.69 17.86 12.93
N GLU A 291 -2.26 18.82 12.09
CA GLU A 291 -2.41 20.25 12.36
C GLU A 291 -3.86 20.73 12.29
N THR A 292 -4.73 20.00 11.58
CA THR A 292 -6.14 20.33 11.35
C THR A 292 -7.06 19.18 11.74
N SER A 293 -8.29 19.52 12.13
CA SER A 293 -9.34 18.54 12.34
C SER A 293 -10.07 18.19 11.04
N LEU A 294 -10.79 17.06 11.04
CA LEU A 294 -11.64 16.67 9.92
C LEU A 294 -12.70 17.74 9.60
N GLU A 295 -13.30 18.33 10.63
CA GLU A 295 -14.31 19.38 10.48
C GLU A 295 -13.71 20.64 9.85
N GLU A 296 -12.48 21.02 10.24
CA GLU A 296 -11.77 22.14 9.63
C GLU A 296 -11.49 21.87 8.15
N ASP A 297 -11.02 20.67 7.81
CA ASP A 297 -10.73 20.27 6.44
C ASP A 297 -12.00 20.22 5.58
N LEU A 298 -13.13 19.76 6.12
CA LEU A 298 -14.42 19.82 5.43
C LEU A 298 -14.83 21.27 5.13
N VAL A 299 -14.66 22.19 6.09
CA VAL A 299 -14.90 23.63 5.86
C VAL A 299 -13.91 24.21 4.84
N MET A 300 -12.69 23.68 4.76
CA MET A 300 -11.71 24.08 3.74
C MET A 300 -12.14 23.66 2.33
N LEU A 301 -12.76 22.48 2.19
CA LEU A 301 -13.23 21.93 0.92
C LEU A 301 -14.46 22.65 0.36
N GLU A 302 -15.27 23.29 1.21
CA GLU A 302 -16.43 24.09 0.78
C GLU A 302 -16.04 25.44 0.14
N LYS A 303 -14.84 25.95 0.44
CA LYS A 303 -14.37 27.26 -0.04
C LYS A 303 -13.78 27.15 -1.45
N PRO A 304 -14.05 28.11 -2.35
CA PRO A 304 -13.38 28.16 -3.65
C PRO A 304 -11.86 28.24 -3.49
N ARG A 305 -11.14 27.29 -4.10
CA ARG A 305 -9.68 27.18 -4.06
C ARG A 305 -9.14 26.73 -5.41
N SER A 306 -7.83 26.84 -5.63
CA SER A 306 -7.22 26.20 -6.79
C SER A 306 -7.27 24.67 -6.67
N HIS A 307 -7.35 23.96 -7.79
CA HIS A 307 -7.41 22.49 -7.80
C HIS A 307 -6.26 21.83 -7.01
N ARG A 308 -5.06 22.43 -7.04
CA ARG A 308 -3.91 21.92 -6.27
C ARG A 308 -4.16 21.97 -4.76
N HIS A 309 -4.71 23.05 -4.24
CA HIS A 309 -5.07 23.15 -2.82
C HIS A 309 -6.22 22.22 -2.48
N TYR A 310 -7.22 22.10 -3.37
CA TYR A 310 -8.32 21.16 -3.18
C TYR A 310 -7.81 19.72 -3.07
N PHE A 311 -6.94 19.27 -3.98
CA PHE A 311 -6.38 17.91 -3.93
C PHE A 311 -5.45 17.70 -2.74
N ALA A 312 -4.71 18.73 -2.29
CA ALA A 312 -3.90 18.63 -1.09
C ALA A 312 -4.74 18.39 0.17
N VAL A 313 -5.89 19.08 0.30
CA VAL A 313 -6.81 18.86 1.43
C VAL A 313 -7.53 17.52 1.30
N LEU A 314 -7.96 17.12 0.10
CA LEU A 314 -8.65 15.85 -0.13
C LEU A 314 -7.73 14.61 0.01
N GLY A 315 -6.43 14.80 -0.22
CA GLY A 315 -5.42 13.75 -0.19
C GLY A 315 -4.76 13.56 1.17
N ASN A 316 -4.91 14.54 2.08
CA ASN A 316 -4.61 14.38 3.52
C ASN A 316 -5.63 13.43 4.16
#